data_AF-A0A1B6ALZ8-F1
#
_entry.id   AF-A0A1B6ALZ8-F1
#
_cell.length_a   1.000
_cell.length_b   1.000
_cell.length_c   1.000
_cell.angle_alpha   90.00
_cell.angle_beta   90.00
_cell.angle_gamma   90.00
#
_symmetry.space_group_name_H-M   'P 1'
#
loop_
_entity.id
_entity.type
_entity.pdbx_description
1 polymer ?
#
loop_
_entity_poly.entity_id
_entity_poly.type
_entity_poly.pdbx_seq_one_letter_code
_entity_poly.pdbx_strand_id
1 'polypeptide(L)'
;MPFTLSHAAAVLPLMRRRSGCTGAARGPLVASALVAGALAPDMTYYADSVVPGGMEFGTFTHSLSGVLTVDVLVTVALVAGWLLVREPVLALLPAARRGRVSAWVRGRPWRPRGVRELAALAARFAVSAVLGSATHVVWDSFTHVGRWGARLVPGLDGVVGGVPAATYVQYGTSAVAMAAMGWFVWSALRGGGLGGVDGANGRERGEHGRADAGEGEGEGDGVVGAAGGTGAGPSLAVGVRLLLSVPLVLGVLLGAAHRTVRAYAEYGGAAGWFDYVPTVLFGAGAGLCAGLVLYGTGVRLLVWRAGRSRPAPGTVRGAQARAEADAAGATGRRGTGVEATAAGAAGAGADARGDVAPGTAAGASEVSPTAD
;
A
#
# COMPACT_ATOMS: atom_id res chain seq x y z
N MET A 1 13.34 5.39 -24.34
CA MET A 1 13.57 3.92 -24.12
C MET A 1 12.34 3.08 -24.53
N PRO A 2 12.45 1.80 -24.97
CA PRO A 2 11.26 0.95 -25.13
C PRO A 2 10.65 0.55 -23.77
N PHE A 3 11.40 0.75 -22.67
CA PHE A 3 10.99 0.37 -21.33
C PHE A 3 11.36 1.45 -20.30
N THR A 4 10.42 2.33 -19.99
CA THR A 4 10.56 3.46 -19.06
C THR A 4 11.12 3.06 -17.69
N LEU A 5 10.73 1.88 -17.17
CA LEU A 5 11.17 1.39 -15.87
C LEU A 5 12.70 1.20 -15.77
N SER A 6 13.41 1.00 -16.89
CA SER A 6 14.86 0.89 -16.90
C SER A 6 15.57 2.17 -16.41
N HIS A 7 14.98 3.35 -16.60
CA HIS A 7 15.57 4.61 -16.15
C HIS A 7 15.67 4.73 -14.63
N ALA A 8 14.84 3.99 -13.88
CA ALA A 8 14.99 3.91 -12.43
C ALA A 8 16.36 3.34 -12.01
N ALA A 9 17.05 2.60 -12.89
CA ALA A 9 18.41 2.14 -12.66
C ALA A 9 19.42 3.31 -12.51
N ALA A 10 19.20 4.41 -13.24
CA ALA A 10 20.10 5.57 -13.25
C ALA A 10 20.16 6.29 -11.88
N VAL A 11 19.11 6.16 -11.06
CA VAL A 11 19.05 6.76 -9.72
C VAL A 11 19.51 5.82 -8.60
N LEU A 12 19.81 4.54 -8.90
CA LEU A 12 20.29 3.58 -7.89
C LEU A 12 21.58 4.02 -7.16
N PRO A 13 22.57 4.68 -7.80
CA PRO A 13 23.73 5.21 -7.09
C PRO A 13 23.36 6.26 -6.04
N LEU A 14 22.24 6.95 -6.19
CA LEU A 14 21.71 7.91 -5.21
C LEU A 14 20.91 7.22 -4.09
N MET A 15 20.70 5.90 -4.16
CA MET A 15 20.06 5.12 -3.11
C MET A 15 21.07 4.61 -2.07
N ARG A 16 20.63 4.43 -0.82
CA ARG A 16 21.45 3.79 0.22
C ARG A 16 21.38 2.29 0.05
N ARG A 17 22.54 1.64 -0.14
CA ARG A 17 22.67 0.19 -0.35
C ARG A 17 23.04 -0.59 0.93
N ARG A 18 23.08 0.05 2.10
CA ARG A 18 23.61 -0.60 3.30
C ARG A 18 22.59 -1.57 3.91
N SER A 19 23.05 -2.80 4.15
CA SER A 19 22.33 -3.86 4.85
C SER A 19 21.62 -3.33 6.10
N GLY A 20 20.33 -3.65 6.26
CA GLY A 20 19.50 -3.19 7.39
C GLY A 20 18.92 -1.77 7.27
N CYS A 21 19.27 -0.98 6.25
CA CYS A 21 18.67 0.34 6.04
C CYS A 21 17.36 0.26 5.24
N THR A 22 16.39 1.09 5.63
CA THR A 22 15.17 1.37 4.85
C THR A 22 15.53 1.83 3.44
N GLY A 23 14.64 1.68 2.44
CA GLY A 23 14.85 2.04 1.03
C GLY A 23 15.00 3.55 0.76
N ALA A 24 15.77 4.24 1.59
CA ALA A 24 15.99 5.67 1.59
C ALA A 24 17.09 6.07 0.59
N ALA A 25 16.93 7.26 0.01
CA ALA A 25 17.96 7.88 -0.82
C ALA A 25 19.08 8.47 0.06
N ARG A 26 20.26 8.71 -0.51
CA ARG A 26 21.42 9.31 0.16
C ARG A 26 21.14 10.76 0.53
N GLY A 27 21.75 11.22 1.63
CA GLY A 27 21.61 12.61 2.08
C GLY A 27 20.14 13.01 2.37
N PRO A 28 19.71 14.23 1.97
CA PRO A 28 18.36 14.74 2.16
C PRO A 28 17.38 14.34 1.04
N LEU A 29 17.79 13.50 0.08
CA LEU A 29 16.98 13.13 -1.08
C LEU A 29 15.79 12.24 -0.69
N VAL A 30 14.73 12.31 -1.51
CA VAL A 30 13.49 11.53 -1.36
C VAL A 30 13.49 10.40 -2.40
N ALA A 31 13.63 9.16 -1.94
CA ALA A 31 13.77 7.99 -2.83
C ALA A 31 12.61 7.81 -3.81
N SER A 32 11.38 7.96 -3.33
CA SER A 32 10.19 7.83 -4.19
C SER A 32 10.15 8.92 -5.26
N ALA A 33 10.62 10.13 -4.95
CA ALA A 33 10.67 11.24 -5.91
C ALA A 33 11.79 11.06 -6.95
N LEU A 34 12.96 10.51 -6.56
CA LEU A 34 14.01 10.15 -7.52
C LEU A 34 13.52 9.11 -8.53
N VAL A 35 12.92 8.03 -8.03
CA VAL A 35 12.43 6.94 -8.89
C VAL A 35 11.28 7.44 -9.75
N ALA A 36 10.25 8.07 -9.18
CA ALA A 36 9.12 8.57 -9.95
C ALA A 36 9.54 9.69 -10.93
N GLY A 37 10.51 10.54 -10.56
CA GLY A 37 11.09 11.54 -11.45
C GLY A 37 11.79 10.94 -12.65
N ALA A 38 12.53 9.83 -12.47
CA ALA A 38 13.16 9.11 -13.58
C ALA A 38 12.16 8.41 -14.52
N LEU A 39 10.89 8.29 -14.11
CA LEU A 39 9.81 7.74 -14.94
C LEU A 39 8.94 8.85 -15.55
N ALA A 40 8.95 10.06 -14.98
CA ALA A 40 8.03 11.14 -15.31
C ALA A 40 8.05 11.57 -16.79
N PRO A 41 9.21 11.75 -17.46
CA PRO A 41 9.25 12.23 -18.85
C PRO A 41 8.43 11.40 -19.82
N ASP A 42 8.40 10.09 -19.62
CA ASP A 42 7.73 9.10 -20.47
C ASP A 42 6.24 8.90 -20.13
N MET A 43 5.74 9.45 -19.01
CA MET A 43 4.34 9.21 -18.59
C MET A 43 3.33 9.71 -19.60
N THR A 44 3.69 10.70 -20.41
CA THR A 44 2.86 11.21 -21.51
C THR A 44 2.63 10.16 -22.59
N TYR A 45 3.60 9.28 -22.83
CA TYR A 45 3.47 8.17 -23.78
C TYR A 45 2.46 7.14 -23.28
N TYR A 46 2.39 6.87 -21.98
CA TYR A 46 1.35 6.02 -21.40
C TYR A 46 -0.03 6.69 -21.49
N ALA A 47 -0.09 7.99 -21.19
CA ALA A 47 -1.30 8.80 -21.26
C ALA A 47 -1.87 8.91 -22.68
N ASP A 48 -1.04 8.82 -23.72
CA ASP A 48 -1.48 8.80 -25.13
C ASP A 48 -2.48 7.68 -25.44
N SER A 49 -2.51 6.62 -24.62
CA SER A 49 -3.51 5.56 -24.72
C SER A 49 -4.95 6.05 -24.48
N VAL A 50 -5.13 7.20 -23.83
CA VAL A 50 -6.44 7.75 -23.44
C VAL A 50 -6.62 9.24 -23.78
N VAL A 51 -5.52 10.00 -23.90
CA VAL A 51 -5.52 11.41 -24.28
C VAL A 51 -4.72 11.57 -25.57
N PRO A 52 -5.35 11.88 -26.71
CA PRO A 52 -4.63 12.11 -27.96
C PRO A 52 -3.58 13.23 -27.83
N GLY A 53 -2.41 13.04 -28.43
CA GLY A 53 -1.32 14.04 -28.44
C GLY A 53 -0.29 13.88 -27.31
N GLY A 54 -0.43 12.85 -26.47
CA GLY A 54 0.55 12.54 -25.42
C GLY A 54 1.94 12.18 -25.97
N MET A 55 1.99 11.60 -27.18
CA MET A 55 3.25 11.34 -27.89
C MET A 55 4.00 12.64 -28.26
N GLU A 56 3.31 13.63 -28.80
CA GLU A 56 3.93 14.90 -29.19
C GLU A 56 4.37 15.72 -27.97
N PHE A 57 3.55 15.72 -26.92
CA PHE A 57 3.86 16.40 -25.67
C PHE A 57 5.11 15.83 -24.97
N GLY A 58 5.53 14.61 -25.31
CA GLY A 58 6.81 14.06 -24.87
C GLY A 58 8.01 14.92 -25.24
N THR A 59 7.96 15.68 -26.35
CA THR A 59 9.03 16.63 -26.71
C THR A 59 9.22 17.72 -25.65
N PHE A 60 8.13 18.16 -25.04
CA PHE A 60 8.14 19.16 -23.97
C PHE A 60 8.65 18.59 -22.65
N THR A 61 8.18 17.39 -22.25
CA THR A 61 8.64 16.76 -20.99
C THR A 61 10.13 16.44 -21.01
N HIS A 62 10.69 16.13 -22.19
CA HIS A 62 12.12 15.91 -22.37
C HIS A 62 12.95 17.21 -22.55
N SER A 63 12.32 18.38 -22.46
CA SER A 63 13.02 19.67 -22.45
C SER A 63 13.44 20.06 -21.03
N LEU A 64 14.43 20.96 -20.90
CA LEU A 64 14.81 21.51 -19.59
C LEU A 64 13.61 22.12 -18.86
N SER A 65 12.73 22.80 -19.58
CA SER A 65 11.50 23.38 -19.01
C SER A 65 10.56 22.30 -18.50
N GLY A 66 10.36 21.21 -19.23
CA GLY A 66 9.56 20.05 -18.81
C GLY A 66 10.09 19.41 -17.53
N VAL A 67 11.39 19.12 -17.51
CA VAL A 67 12.13 18.56 -16.35
C VAL A 67 11.92 19.40 -15.09
N LEU A 68 11.94 20.73 -15.22
CA LEU A 68 11.80 21.66 -14.09
C LEU A 68 10.34 21.93 -13.68
N THR A 69 9.36 21.58 -14.51
CA THR A 69 7.95 21.94 -14.29
C THR A 69 7.02 20.73 -14.30
N VAL A 70 6.58 20.29 -15.49
CA VAL A 70 5.59 19.23 -15.69
C VAL A 70 6.03 17.93 -15.06
N ASP A 71 7.31 17.56 -15.18
CA ASP A 71 7.82 16.31 -14.62
C ASP A 71 7.76 16.29 -13.10
N VAL A 72 7.90 17.45 -12.44
CA VAL A 72 7.74 17.56 -10.98
C VAL A 72 6.28 17.28 -10.61
N LEU A 73 5.32 17.81 -11.37
CA LEU A 73 3.88 17.56 -11.14
C LEU A 73 3.51 16.10 -11.39
N VAL A 74 4.01 15.51 -12.48
CA VAL A 74 3.85 14.09 -12.79
C VAL A 74 4.46 13.24 -11.68
N THR A 75 5.63 13.62 -11.16
CA THR A 75 6.27 12.93 -10.02
C THR A 75 5.40 12.97 -8.78
N VAL A 76 4.76 14.11 -8.47
CA VAL A 76 3.79 14.21 -7.38
C VAL A 76 2.63 13.24 -7.59
N ALA A 77 2.05 13.19 -8.79
CA ALA A 77 0.95 12.29 -9.12
C ALA A 77 1.35 10.81 -8.99
N LEU A 78 2.53 10.43 -9.49
CA LEU A 78 3.06 9.07 -9.38
C LEU A 78 3.31 8.67 -7.93
N VAL A 79 3.88 9.56 -7.11
CA VAL A 79 4.10 9.28 -5.68
C VAL A 79 2.78 9.19 -4.93
N ALA A 80 1.80 10.05 -5.23
CA ALA A 80 0.46 9.98 -4.65
C ALA A 80 -0.24 8.65 -5.01
N GLY A 81 -0.19 8.26 -6.29
CA GLY A 81 -0.69 6.98 -6.77
C GLY A 81 0.00 5.80 -6.08
N TRP A 82 1.33 5.86 -5.93
CA TRP A 82 2.07 4.85 -5.18
C TRP A 82 1.59 4.73 -3.73
N LEU A 83 1.43 5.86 -3.01
CA LEU A 83 0.94 5.85 -1.63
C LEU A 83 -0.49 5.30 -1.53
N LEU A 84 -1.32 5.52 -2.55
CA LEU A 84 -2.66 4.94 -2.64
C LEU A 84 -2.59 3.41 -2.76
N VAL A 85 -1.76 2.88 -3.66
CA VAL A 85 -1.75 1.44 -3.99
C VAL A 85 -0.76 0.61 -3.16
N ARG A 86 0.18 1.22 -2.45
CA ARG A 86 1.27 0.53 -1.72
C ARG A 86 0.75 -0.52 -0.75
N GLU A 87 -0.11 -0.15 0.19
CA GLU A 87 -0.60 -1.11 1.20
C GLU A 87 -1.44 -2.24 0.58
N PRO A 88 -2.37 -1.96 -0.37
CA PRO A 88 -3.01 -3.01 -1.17
C PRO A 88 -2.01 -3.95 -1.84
N VAL A 89 -1.01 -3.44 -2.56
CA VAL A 89 -0.02 -4.26 -3.26
C VAL A 89 0.79 -5.12 -2.28
N LEU A 90 1.18 -4.56 -1.12
CA LEU A 90 1.84 -5.32 -0.06
C LEU A 90 0.95 -6.43 0.52
N ALA A 91 -0.38 -6.29 0.41
CA ALA A 91 -1.31 -7.32 0.83
C ALA A 91 -1.28 -8.58 -0.07
N LEU A 92 -0.77 -8.48 -1.29
CA LEU A 92 -0.60 -9.64 -2.17
C LEU A 92 0.56 -10.54 -1.74
N LEU A 93 1.58 -9.98 -1.06
CA LEU A 93 2.77 -10.73 -0.64
C LEU A 93 2.46 -11.83 0.40
N PRO A 94 3.20 -12.95 0.37
CA PRO A 94 3.19 -13.94 1.45
C PRO A 94 3.54 -13.30 2.79
N ALA A 95 2.89 -13.76 3.88
CA ALA A 95 3.06 -13.19 5.22
C ALA A 95 4.53 -13.13 5.65
N ALA A 96 5.29 -14.20 5.37
CA ALA A 96 6.72 -14.32 5.67
C ALA A 96 7.60 -13.22 5.06
N ARG A 97 7.20 -12.63 3.93
CA ARG A 97 7.97 -11.57 3.24
C ARG A 97 7.38 -10.18 3.44
N ARG A 98 6.09 -10.08 3.81
CA ARG A 98 5.36 -8.81 3.89
C ARG A 98 6.01 -7.82 4.86
N GLY A 99 6.43 -8.26 6.05
CA GLY A 99 7.02 -7.38 7.07
C GLY A 99 8.31 -6.71 6.57
N ARG A 100 9.23 -7.49 6.02
CA ARG A 100 10.52 -6.99 5.50
C ARG A 100 10.33 -6.05 4.31
N VAL A 101 9.48 -6.42 3.34
CA VAL A 101 9.20 -5.58 2.17
C VAL A 101 8.48 -4.30 2.60
N SER A 102 7.52 -4.37 3.51
CA SER A 102 6.82 -3.19 4.05
C SER A 102 7.78 -2.22 4.71
N ALA A 103 8.68 -2.69 5.57
CA ALA A 103 9.70 -1.86 6.22
C ALA A 103 10.63 -1.19 5.20
N TRP A 104 11.06 -1.92 4.18
CA TRP A 104 11.94 -1.38 3.15
C TRP A 104 11.25 -0.30 2.31
N VAL A 105 10.05 -0.60 1.80
CA VAL A 105 9.28 0.28 0.91
C VAL A 105 8.77 1.54 1.63
N ARG A 106 8.40 1.45 2.91
CA ARG A 106 7.92 2.61 3.68
C ARG A 106 9.01 3.65 3.92
N GLY A 107 10.29 3.26 3.81
CA GLY A 107 11.39 4.20 3.89
C GLY A 107 11.45 4.90 5.26
N ARG A 108 11.91 6.15 5.27
CA ARG A 108 11.86 7.02 6.45
C ARG A 108 10.47 7.63 6.59
N PRO A 109 9.88 7.65 7.80
CA PRO A 109 8.63 8.36 8.03
C PRO A 109 8.86 9.87 7.93
N TRP A 110 8.01 10.57 7.17
CA TRP A 110 8.03 12.03 7.06
C TRP A 110 6.80 12.60 7.77
N ARG A 111 7.02 13.38 8.82
CA ARG A 111 5.96 14.06 9.59
C ARG A 111 6.38 15.50 9.87
N PRO A 112 6.23 16.41 8.89
CA PRO A 112 6.57 17.81 9.11
C PRO A 112 5.65 18.39 10.20
N ARG A 113 6.23 19.12 11.15
CA ARG A 113 5.51 19.72 12.31
C ARG A 113 5.16 21.19 12.11
N GLY A 114 5.58 21.80 10.99
CA GLY A 114 5.29 23.19 10.67
C GLY A 114 5.60 23.54 9.22
N VAL A 115 5.22 24.77 8.82
CA VAL A 115 5.33 25.28 7.44
C VAL A 115 6.76 25.25 6.90
N ARG A 116 7.76 25.57 7.74
CA ARG A 116 9.18 25.55 7.35
C ARG A 116 9.67 24.14 7.03
N GLU A 117 9.29 23.16 7.85
CA GLU A 117 9.66 21.76 7.61
C GLU A 117 8.96 21.20 6.38
N LEU A 118 7.70 21.59 6.15
CA LEU A 118 6.95 21.23 4.95
C LEU A 118 7.60 21.83 3.69
N ALA A 119 7.97 23.11 3.72
CA ALA A 119 8.67 23.78 2.63
C ALA A 119 10.02 23.11 2.33
N ALA A 120 10.79 22.78 3.36
CA ALA A 120 12.05 22.05 3.19
C ALA A 120 11.85 20.65 2.59
N LEU A 121 10.78 19.94 2.97
CA LEU A 121 10.43 18.65 2.39
C LEU A 121 10.00 18.80 0.92
N ALA A 122 9.18 19.79 0.61
CA ALA A 122 8.76 20.08 -0.76
C ALA A 122 9.96 20.44 -1.66
N ALA A 123 10.89 21.25 -1.17
CA ALA A 123 12.13 21.57 -1.89
C ALA A 123 12.98 20.32 -2.14
N ARG A 124 13.19 19.47 -1.12
CA ARG A 124 13.91 18.20 -1.28
C ARG A 124 13.22 17.26 -2.25
N PHE A 125 11.89 17.22 -2.23
CA PHE A 125 11.08 16.45 -3.17
C PHE A 125 11.29 16.95 -4.60
N ALA A 126 11.15 18.27 -4.83
CA ALA A 126 11.33 18.88 -6.14
C ALA A 126 12.75 18.65 -6.68
N VAL A 127 13.79 18.86 -5.87
CA VAL A 127 15.18 18.56 -6.25
C VAL A 127 15.36 17.08 -6.61
N SER A 128 14.76 16.18 -5.83
CA SER A 128 14.82 14.74 -6.11
C SER A 128 14.08 14.37 -7.41
N ALA A 129 12.93 14.99 -7.68
CA ALA A 129 12.16 14.79 -8.90
C ALA A 129 12.93 15.26 -10.14
N VAL A 130 13.47 16.49 -10.07
CA VAL A 130 14.30 17.08 -11.14
C VAL A 130 15.55 16.24 -11.38
N LEU A 131 16.25 15.79 -10.34
CA LEU A 131 17.41 14.91 -10.51
C LEU A 131 17.03 13.58 -11.17
N GLY A 132 15.90 12.98 -10.79
CA GLY A 132 15.39 11.78 -11.44
C GLY A 132 15.11 12.00 -12.92
N SER A 133 14.31 13.02 -13.26
CA SER A 133 13.99 13.34 -14.65
C SER A 133 15.22 13.72 -15.47
N ALA A 134 16.15 14.49 -14.89
CA ALA A 134 17.41 14.82 -15.55
C ALA A 134 18.23 13.57 -15.89
N THR A 135 18.31 12.58 -14.98
CA THR A 135 18.99 11.32 -15.30
C THR A 135 18.33 10.55 -16.45
N HIS A 136 17.00 10.62 -16.55
CA HIS A 136 16.26 10.05 -17.67
C HIS A 136 16.63 10.76 -18.98
N VAL A 137 16.43 12.08 -19.05
CA VAL A 137 16.61 12.88 -20.28
C VAL A 137 18.06 12.85 -20.77
N VAL A 138 19.03 12.93 -19.84
CA VAL A 138 20.46 12.81 -20.19
C VAL A 138 20.73 11.46 -20.83
N TRP A 139 20.22 10.37 -20.25
CA TRP A 139 20.42 9.04 -20.81
C TRP A 139 19.77 8.89 -22.17
N ASP A 140 18.53 9.37 -22.31
CA ASP A 140 17.78 9.33 -23.56
C ASP A 140 18.46 10.10 -24.70
N SER A 141 19.28 11.11 -24.36
CA SER A 141 20.07 11.86 -25.35
C SER A 141 21.11 11.00 -26.08
N PHE A 142 21.55 9.88 -25.49
CA PHE A 142 22.53 8.95 -26.08
C PHE A 142 21.89 7.74 -26.77
N THR A 143 20.62 7.45 -26.48
CA THR A 143 19.96 6.20 -26.93
C THR A 143 18.95 6.41 -28.05
N HIS A 144 18.79 7.63 -28.55
CA HIS A 144 17.90 7.93 -29.67
C HIS A 144 18.65 8.58 -30.81
N VAL A 145 18.31 8.15 -32.02
CA VAL A 145 18.89 8.66 -33.27
C VAL A 145 18.71 10.17 -33.34
N GLY A 146 19.77 10.88 -33.74
CA GLY A 146 19.69 12.31 -34.00
C GLY A 146 19.58 13.18 -32.75
N ARG A 147 19.68 12.61 -31.54
CA ARG A 147 19.82 13.41 -30.30
C ARG A 147 21.28 13.81 -30.06
N TRP A 148 21.46 14.82 -29.23
CA TRP A 148 22.77 15.41 -28.93
C TRP A 148 23.81 14.38 -28.49
N GLY A 149 23.49 13.48 -27.56
CA GLY A 149 24.43 12.48 -27.04
C GLY A 149 24.85 11.45 -28.09
N ALA A 150 23.92 10.98 -28.93
CA ALA A 150 24.21 10.03 -30.02
C ALA A 150 25.16 10.63 -31.07
N ARG A 151 25.01 11.93 -31.37
CA ARG A 151 25.89 12.68 -32.29
C ARG A 151 27.31 12.87 -31.76
N LEU A 152 27.48 12.91 -30.44
CA LEU A 152 28.79 13.13 -29.82
C LEU A 152 29.67 11.88 -29.81
N VAL A 153 29.08 10.69 -29.86
CA VAL A 153 29.82 9.44 -29.79
C VAL A 153 29.95 8.85 -31.20
N PRO A 154 31.17 8.73 -31.74
CA PRO A 154 31.37 8.16 -33.07
C PRO A 154 30.75 6.76 -33.20
N GLY A 155 30.00 6.53 -34.27
CA GLY A 155 29.35 5.25 -34.56
C GLY A 155 27.94 5.07 -33.98
N LEU A 156 27.51 5.89 -33.02
CA LEU A 156 26.18 5.80 -32.40
C LEU A 156 25.04 6.31 -33.31
N ASP A 157 25.34 7.26 -34.19
CA ASP A 157 24.45 7.71 -35.29
C ASP A 157 24.51 6.80 -36.53
N GLY A 158 25.34 5.76 -36.51
CA GLY A 158 25.45 4.81 -37.62
C GLY A 158 24.29 3.82 -37.69
N VAL A 159 24.22 3.09 -38.80
CA VAL A 159 23.30 1.96 -38.99
C VAL A 159 24.10 0.67 -38.99
N VAL A 160 23.69 -0.30 -38.19
CA VAL A 160 24.33 -1.63 -38.07
C VAL A 160 23.30 -2.70 -38.39
N GLY A 161 23.53 -3.44 -39.47
CA GLY A 161 22.59 -4.50 -39.91
C GLY A 161 21.21 -3.96 -40.28
N GLY A 162 21.13 -2.75 -40.84
CA GLY A 162 19.86 -2.10 -41.23
C GLY A 162 19.08 -1.44 -40.09
N VAL A 163 19.57 -1.51 -38.85
CA VAL A 163 18.95 -0.89 -37.67
C VAL A 163 19.88 0.19 -37.09
N PRO A 164 19.38 1.36 -36.65
CA PRO A 164 20.22 2.37 -36.03
C PRO A 164 20.98 1.84 -34.81
N ALA A 165 22.27 2.18 -34.69
CA ALA A 165 23.12 1.75 -33.58
C ALA A 165 22.56 2.16 -32.21
N ALA A 166 21.99 3.36 -32.13
CA ALA A 166 21.28 3.87 -30.96
C ALA A 166 20.19 2.90 -30.46
N THR A 167 19.48 2.21 -31.36
CA THR A 167 18.45 1.22 -30.99
C THR A 167 19.05 0.05 -30.22
N TYR A 168 20.18 -0.49 -30.65
CA TYR A 168 20.84 -1.58 -29.92
C TYR A 168 21.29 -1.14 -28.53
N VAL A 169 21.83 0.08 -28.42
CA VAL A 169 22.21 0.65 -27.12
C VAL A 169 20.98 0.83 -26.23
N GLN A 170 19.88 1.32 -26.79
CA GLN A 170 18.62 1.49 -26.10
C GLN A 170 18.10 0.17 -25.50
N TYR A 171 18.00 -0.90 -26.30
CA TYR A 171 17.54 -2.21 -25.81
C TYR A 171 18.55 -2.92 -24.90
N GLY A 172 19.84 -2.89 -25.26
CA GLY A 172 20.89 -3.54 -24.49
C GLY A 172 21.05 -2.94 -23.09
N THR A 173 21.05 -1.61 -23.00
CA THR A 173 21.14 -0.92 -21.70
C THR A 173 19.87 -1.07 -20.87
N SER A 174 18.69 -1.18 -21.50
CA SER A 174 17.45 -1.55 -20.80
C SER A 174 17.54 -2.92 -20.12
N ALA A 175 18.13 -3.92 -20.80
CA ALA A 175 18.33 -5.26 -20.24
C ALA A 175 19.30 -5.25 -19.05
N VAL A 176 20.42 -4.53 -19.18
CA VAL A 176 21.40 -4.36 -18.09
C VAL A 176 20.77 -3.63 -16.89
N ALA A 177 20.00 -2.57 -17.15
CA ALA A 177 19.29 -1.81 -16.13
C ALA A 177 18.30 -2.70 -15.34
N MET A 178 17.54 -3.55 -16.04
CA MET A 178 16.61 -4.50 -15.42
C MET A 178 17.36 -5.51 -14.52
N ALA A 179 18.49 -6.06 -14.98
CA ALA A 179 19.32 -6.95 -14.17
C ALA A 179 19.89 -6.23 -12.93
N ALA A 180 20.36 -5.00 -13.09
CA ALA A 180 20.89 -4.18 -11.99
C ALA A 180 19.81 -3.85 -10.94
N MET A 181 18.60 -3.50 -11.37
CA MET A 181 17.46 -3.28 -10.49
C MET A 181 17.05 -4.56 -9.74
N GLY A 182 16.97 -5.69 -10.45
CA GLY A 182 16.67 -6.99 -9.86
C GLY A 182 17.70 -7.39 -8.80
N TRP A 183 18.99 -7.23 -9.11
CA TRP A 183 20.09 -7.44 -8.19
C TRP A 183 20.04 -6.49 -6.99
N PHE A 184 19.72 -5.21 -7.22
CA PHE A 184 19.59 -4.22 -6.16
C PHE A 184 18.48 -4.59 -5.17
N VAL A 185 17.28 -4.92 -5.67
CA VAL A 185 16.15 -5.36 -4.82
C VAL A 185 16.48 -6.66 -4.10
N TRP A 186 17.04 -7.64 -4.80
CA TRP A 186 17.42 -8.93 -4.20
C TRP A 186 18.46 -8.77 -3.08
N SER A 187 19.52 -8.00 -3.32
CA SER A 187 20.57 -7.75 -2.32
C SER A 187 20.03 -6.96 -1.12
N ALA A 188 19.15 -5.97 -1.34
CA ALA A 188 18.50 -5.23 -0.27
C ALA A 188 17.59 -6.10 0.60
N LEU A 189 16.89 -7.07 0.02
CA LEU A 189 15.96 -7.96 0.75
C LEU A 189 16.65 -9.17 1.40
N ARG A 190 17.86 -9.53 0.96
CA ARG A 190 18.69 -10.60 1.57
C ARG A 190 19.61 -10.12 2.70
N GLY A 191 20.12 -8.89 2.64
CA GLY A 191 21.06 -8.35 3.63
C GLY A 191 20.51 -8.09 5.04
N GLY A 192 19.39 -8.71 5.44
CA GLY A 192 18.74 -8.55 6.75
C GLY A 192 18.68 -9.84 7.58
N GLY A 193 19.54 -10.82 7.30
CA GLY A 193 19.66 -12.04 8.09
C GLY A 193 21.07 -12.15 8.69
N LEU A 194 21.12 -12.46 9.99
CA LEU A 194 22.31 -12.78 10.82
C LEU A 194 23.11 -11.58 11.36
N GLY A 195 22.46 -10.78 12.21
CA GLY A 195 23.14 -9.79 13.07
C GLY A 195 22.55 -9.78 14.47
N GLY A 196 22.93 -10.76 15.29
CA GLY A 196 23.04 -10.68 16.76
C GLY A 196 21.77 -10.43 17.58
N VAL A 197 21.07 -11.51 17.93
CA VAL A 197 20.33 -11.59 19.22
C VAL A 197 21.18 -12.29 20.30
N ASP A 198 22.38 -12.75 19.97
CA ASP A 198 23.29 -13.37 20.94
C ASP A 198 24.33 -12.34 21.42
N GLY A 199 24.23 -11.92 22.69
CA GLY A 199 25.36 -11.29 23.39
C GLY A 199 25.08 -10.13 24.35
N ALA A 200 23.84 -9.83 24.74
CA ALA A 200 23.55 -8.81 25.76
C ALA A 200 23.02 -9.38 27.10
N ASN A 201 23.31 -10.66 27.39
CA ASN A 201 23.17 -11.22 28.73
C ASN A 201 24.40 -12.08 29.01
N GLY A 202 25.33 -11.56 29.81
CA GLY A 202 26.57 -12.28 30.11
C GLY A 202 27.77 -11.40 30.40
N ARG A 203 27.61 -10.35 31.22
CA ARG A 203 28.70 -9.75 32.00
C ARG A 203 28.17 -9.28 33.35
N GLU A 204 27.70 -10.22 34.15
CA GLU A 204 27.87 -10.10 35.59
C GLU A 204 28.84 -11.19 36.00
N ARG A 205 30.04 -10.71 36.39
CA ARG A 205 31.08 -11.51 37.01
C ARG A 205 30.49 -12.13 38.26
N GLY A 206 30.67 -13.44 38.37
CA GLY A 206 30.33 -14.17 39.57
C GLY A 206 31.08 -13.64 40.79
N GLU A 207 30.34 -13.55 41.88
CA GLU A 207 30.90 -13.66 43.22
C GLU A 207 30.13 -14.78 43.94
N HIS A 208 30.90 -15.73 44.47
CA HIS A 208 30.44 -16.92 45.16
C HIS A 208 29.72 -16.61 46.47
N GLY A 209 28.71 -17.43 46.85
CA GLY A 209 28.28 -17.46 48.25
C GLY A 209 26.96 -18.18 48.58
N ARG A 210 26.89 -19.48 48.31
CA ARG A 210 26.33 -20.58 49.15
C ARG A 210 25.27 -20.26 50.25
N ALA A 211 24.11 -20.92 50.13
CA ALA A 211 23.09 -21.35 51.13
C ALA A 211 21.70 -21.15 50.48
N ASP A 212 20.66 -21.95 50.62
CA ASP A 212 20.29 -23.00 51.56
C ASP A 212 19.23 -23.90 50.88
N ALA A 213 19.07 -25.12 51.38
CA ALA A 213 18.03 -26.05 50.97
C ALA A 213 16.67 -25.62 51.53
N GLY A 214 15.60 -25.85 50.75
CA GLY A 214 14.23 -25.63 51.19
C GLY A 214 13.26 -26.32 50.23
N GLU A 215 12.82 -27.51 50.63
CA GLU A 215 11.72 -28.25 50.05
C GLU A 215 10.40 -27.47 50.20
N GLY A 216 9.53 -27.58 49.21
CA GLY A 216 8.20 -26.99 49.23
C GLY A 216 7.39 -27.41 48.00
N GLU A 217 6.69 -28.52 48.14
CA GLU A 217 5.64 -28.96 47.21
C GLU A 217 4.50 -27.93 47.17
N GLY A 218 3.96 -27.69 45.98
CA GLY A 218 2.87 -26.74 45.75
C GLY A 218 2.22 -26.95 44.39
N GLU A 219 1.25 -27.87 44.37
CA GLU A 219 0.18 -28.00 43.37
C GLU A 219 -0.49 -26.63 43.13
N GLY A 220 -0.61 -26.22 41.86
CA GLY A 220 -1.15 -24.91 41.51
C GLY A 220 -1.54 -24.79 40.04
N ASP A 221 -2.81 -25.11 39.78
CA ASP A 221 -3.59 -24.81 38.58
C ASP A 221 -3.45 -23.32 38.20
N GLY A 222 -3.15 -22.99 36.93
CA GLY A 222 -2.89 -21.60 36.57
C GLY A 222 -2.56 -21.29 35.13
N VAL A 223 -3.60 -21.05 34.33
CA VAL A 223 -3.69 -20.02 33.28
C VAL A 223 -2.58 -20.01 32.22
N VAL A 224 -2.91 -20.55 31.04
CA VAL A 224 -2.18 -20.30 29.78
C VAL A 224 -2.20 -18.80 29.49
N GLY A 225 -1.10 -18.14 29.85
CA GLY A 225 -0.84 -16.74 29.56
C GLY A 225 -0.81 -16.50 28.05
N ALA A 226 -1.74 -15.67 27.59
CA ALA A 226 -1.77 -15.09 26.27
C ALA A 226 -0.50 -14.24 26.05
N ALA A 227 0.56 -14.85 25.52
CA ALA A 227 1.68 -14.12 24.95
C ALA A 227 1.21 -13.49 23.62
N GLY A 228 1.00 -12.18 23.66
CA GLY A 228 0.54 -11.36 22.55
C GLY A 228 1.45 -11.47 21.32
N GLY A 229 0.96 -12.19 20.31
CA GLY A 229 1.50 -12.17 18.96
C GLY A 229 1.32 -10.80 18.33
N THR A 230 2.40 -10.02 18.28
CA THR A 230 2.47 -8.79 17.51
C THR A 230 2.45 -9.12 16.01
N GLY A 231 1.40 -8.65 15.32
CA GLY A 231 1.45 -8.44 13.86
C GLY A 231 0.64 -9.38 12.96
N ALA A 232 -0.47 -9.97 13.41
CA ALA A 232 -1.41 -10.62 12.50
C ALA A 232 -2.37 -9.60 11.86
N GLY A 233 -1.87 -8.79 10.92
CA GLY A 233 -2.75 -8.07 10.00
C GLY A 233 -3.55 -9.09 9.16
N PRO A 234 -4.82 -8.83 8.81
CA PRO A 234 -5.70 -9.82 8.17
C PRO A 234 -5.04 -10.39 6.91
N SER A 235 -4.75 -11.70 6.94
CA SER A 235 -4.32 -12.43 5.77
C SER A 235 -5.52 -12.61 4.85
N LEU A 236 -5.57 -11.86 3.75
CA LEU A 236 -6.56 -12.11 2.69
C LEU A 236 -6.44 -13.58 2.26
N ALA A 237 -7.57 -14.29 2.25
CA ALA A 237 -7.65 -15.66 1.76
C ALA A 237 -7.11 -15.73 0.32
N VAL A 238 -6.48 -16.85 -0.05
CA VAL A 238 -5.82 -17.02 -1.36
C VAL A 238 -6.79 -16.74 -2.51
N GLY A 239 -8.06 -17.16 -2.39
CA GLY A 239 -9.11 -16.87 -3.38
C GLY A 239 -9.39 -15.37 -3.56
N VAL A 240 -9.35 -14.59 -2.48
CA VAL A 240 -9.50 -13.13 -2.54
C VAL A 240 -8.28 -12.49 -3.21
N ARG A 241 -7.07 -13.01 -2.98
CA ARG A 241 -5.86 -12.51 -3.67
C ARG A 241 -5.89 -12.80 -5.16
N LEU A 242 -6.35 -13.98 -5.57
CA LEU A 242 -6.50 -14.37 -6.97
C LEU A 242 -7.56 -13.50 -7.67
N LEU A 243 -8.74 -13.35 -7.07
CA LEU A 243 -9.80 -12.49 -7.60
C LEU A 243 -9.32 -11.04 -7.76
N LEU A 244 -8.58 -10.53 -6.78
CA LEU A 244 -8.05 -9.18 -6.80
C LEU A 244 -6.90 -8.97 -7.80
N SER A 245 -6.29 -10.04 -8.32
CA SER A 245 -5.29 -9.95 -9.40
C SER A 245 -5.93 -9.83 -10.79
N VAL A 246 -7.22 -10.20 -10.93
CA VAL A 246 -7.95 -10.17 -12.19
C VAL A 246 -7.96 -8.77 -12.83
N PRO A 247 -8.25 -7.66 -12.12
CA PRO A 247 -8.18 -6.31 -12.70
C PRO A 247 -6.79 -5.93 -13.21
N LEU A 248 -5.71 -6.47 -12.59
CA LEU A 248 -4.34 -6.20 -13.03
C LEU A 248 -4.05 -6.91 -14.35
N VAL A 249 -4.38 -8.20 -14.42
CA VAL A 249 -4.18 -9.02 -15.63
C VAL A 249 -5.03 -8.50 -16.78
N LEU A 250 -6.33 -8.27 -16.53
CA LEU A 250 -7.23 -7.71 -17.53
C LEU A 250 -6.78 -6.32 -17.98
N GLY A 251 -6.39 -5.45 -17.06
CA GLY A 251 -5.87 -4.11 -17.39
C GLY A 251 -4.68 -4.19 -18.35
N VAL A 252 -3.68 -5.02 -18.04
CA VAL A 252 -2.51 -5.24 -18.89
C VAL A 252 -2.90 -5.73 -20.28
N LEU A 253 -3.74 -6.78 -20.37
CA LEU A 253 -4.15 -7.36 -21.64
C LEU A 253 -4.97 -6.38 -22.49
N LEU A 254 -5.95 -5.71 -21.88
CA LEU A 254 -6.80 -4.73 -22.57
C LEU A 254 -6.01 -3.51 -23.03
N GLY A 255 -5.11 -2.99 -22.20
CA GLY A 255 -4.26 -1.86 -22.56
C GLY A 255 -3.30 -2.19 -23.71
N ALA A 256 -2.67 -3.37 -23.66
CA ALA A 256 -1.82 -3.87 -24.74
C ALA A 256 -2.60 -4.03 -26.05
N ALA A 257 -3.77 -4.69 -25.99
CA ALA A 257 -4.63 -4.90 -27.15
C ALA A 257 -5.11 -3.55 -27.74
N HIS A 258 -5.61 -2.65 -26.90
CA HIS A 258 -6.11 -1.33 -27.32
C HIS A 258 -5.05 -0.55 -28.10
N ARG A 259 -3.83 -0.44 -27.55
CA ARG A 259 -2.77 0.33 -28.22
C ARG A 259 -2.27 -0.35 -29.49
N THR A 260 -2.21 -1.69 -29.51
CA THR A 260 -1.81 -2.46 -30.69
C THR A 260 -2.81 -2.32 -31.83
N VAL A 261 -4.11 -2.36 -31.53
CA VAL A 261 -5.18 -2.15 -32.52
C VAL A 261 -5.11 -0.73 -33.09
N ARG A 262 -4.92 0.29 -32.23
CA ARG A 262 -4.75 1.68 -32.69
C ARG A 262 -3.52 1.84 -33.58
N ALA A 263 -2.38 1.26 -33.20
CA ALA A 263 -1.16 1.31 -34.02
C ALA A 263 -1.32 0.56 -35.35
N TYR A 264 -2.03 -0.58 -35.37
CA TYR A 264 -2.35 -1.27 -36.62
C TYR A 264 -3.24 -0.42 -37.54
N ALA A 265 -4.19 0.33 -36.98
CA ALA A 265 -5.03 1.24 -37.76
C ALA A 265 -4.22 2.42 -38.35
N GLU A 266 -3.13 2.84 -37.70
CA GLU A 266 -2.29 3.96 -38.13
C GLU A 266 -1.18 3.53 -39.11
N TYR A 267 -0.45 2.44 -38.80
CA TYR A 267 0.71 2.00 -39.57
C TYR A 267 0.41 0.90 -40.60
N GLY A 268 -0.74 0.23 -40.49
CA GLY A 268 -1.12 -0.90 -41.36
C GLY A 268 -0.15 -2.10 -41.27
N GLY A 269 -0.09 -2.91 -42.33
CA GLY A 269 0.77 -4.10 -42.40
C GLY A 269 2.26 -3.83 -42.68
N ALA A 270 2.66 -2.56 -42.82
CA ALA A 270 4.05 -2.17 -43.10
C ALA A 270 4.92 -2.05 -41.84
N ALA A 271 4.31 -2.03 -40.65
CA ALA A 271 5.02 -1.94 -39.37
C ALA A 271 5.73 -3.27 -39.03
N GLY A 272 7.00 -3.17 -38.67
CA GLY A 272 7.80 -4.30 -38.21
C GLY A 272 7.57 -4.61 -36.74
N TRP A 273 8.10 -5.75 -36.28
CA TRP A 273 8.03 -6.14 -34.86
C TRP A 273 8.56 -5.05 -33.90
N PHE A 274 9.60 -4.32 -34.29
CA PHE A 274 10.18 -3.24 -33.48
C PHE A 274 9.26 -2.03 -33.27
N ASP A 275 8.27 -1.82 -34.15
CA ASP A 275 7.29 -0.75 -34.02
C ASP A 275 6.16 -1.14 -33.05
N TYR A 276 5.84 -2.44 -32.99
CA TYR A 276 4.81 -2.97 -32.10
C TYR A 276 5.31 -3.20 -30.66
N VAL A 277 6.58 -3.51 -30.44
CA VAL A 277 7.10 -3.78 -29.08
C VAL A 277 6.86 -2.60 -28.13
N PRO A 278 7.28 -1.35 -28.44
CA PRO A 278 7.01 -0.21 -27.57
C PRO A 278 5.51 0.03 -27.39
N THR A 279 4.72 -0.12 -28.47
CA THR A 279 3.27 0.03 -28.45
C THR A 279 2.63 -0.93 -27.45
N VAL A 280 2.94 -2.23 -27.54
CA VAL A 280 2.42 -3.25 -26.62
C VAL A 280 2.84 -2.93 -25.18
N LEU A 281 4.09 -2.53 -24.95
CA LEU A 281 4.61 -2.22 -23.61
C LEU A 281 3.97 -0.99 -22.98
N PHE A 282 3.78 0.09 -23.75
CA PHE A 282 3.10 1.29 -23.25
C PHE A 282 1.62 1.01 -22.98
N GLY A 283 0.96 0.24 -23.85
CA GLY A 283 -0.42 -0.20 -23.63
C GLY A 283 -0.56 -1.05 -22.38
N ALA A 284 0.29 -2.07 -22.23
CA ALA A 284 0.34 -2.94 -21.07
C ALA A 284 0.57 -2.16 -19.77
N GLY A 285 1.51 -1.21 -19.77
CA GLY A 285 1.80 -0.40 -18.59
C GLY A 285 0.68 0.59 -18.24
N ALA A 286 0.04 1.21 -19.24
CA ALA A 286 -1.11 2.08 -19.00
C ALA A 286 -2.28 1.30 -18.38
N GLY A 287 -2.54 0.09 -18.92
CA GLY A 287 -3.49 -0.86 -18.39
C GLY A 287 -3.17 -1.32 -16.96
N LEU A 288 -1.89 -1.60 -16.66
CA LEU A 288 -1.42 -1.93 -15.32
C LEU A 288 -1.66 -0.78 -14.33
N CYS A 289 -1.36 0.46 -14.72
CA CYS A 289 -1.61 1.64 -13.89
C CYS A 289 -3.11 1.77 -13.54
N ALA A 290 -3.99 1.65 -14.53
CA ALA A 290 -5.44 1.66 -14.30
C ALA A 290 -5.89 0.52 -13.37
N GLY A 291 -5.41 -0.70 -13.64
CA GLY A 291 -5.70 -1.88 -12.81
C GLY A 291 -5.24 -1.70 -11.36
N LEU A 292 -4.06 -1.14 -11.12
CA LEU A 292 -3.52 -0.87 -9.78
C LEU A 292 -4.37 0.16 -9.01
N VAL A 293 -4.84 1.22 -9.67
CA VAL A 293 -5.71 2.23 -9.06
C VAL A 293 -7.06 1.63 -8.68
N LEU A 294 -7.68 0.87 -9.58
CA LEU A 294 -8.95 0.17 -9.32
C LEU A 294 -8.81 -0.82 -8.17
N TYR A 295 -7.74 -1.64 -8.21
CA TYR A 295 -7.41 -2.59 -7.16
C TYR A 295 -7.22 -1.89 -5.80
N GLY A 296 -6.37 -0.87 -5.75
CA GLY A 296 -6.04 -0.18 -4.51
C GLY A 296 -7.24 0.55 -3.90
N THR A 297 -8.06 1.17 -4.75
CA THR A 297 -9.31 1.84 -4.33
C THR A 297 -10.32 0.82 -3.81
N GLY A 298 -10.52 -0.29 -4.53
CA GLY A 298 -11.42 -1.37 -4.11
C GLY A 298 -11.04 -1.95 -2.74
N VAL A 299 -9.76 -2.26 -2.52
CA VAL A 299 -9.27 -2.75 -1.23
C VAL A 299 -9.51 -1.74 -0.11
N ARG A 300 -9.25 -0.45 -0.35
CA ARG A 300 -9.47 0.60 0.66
C ARG A 300 -10.94 0.78 1.01
N LEU A 301 -11.82 0.73 0.02
CA LEU A 301 -13.26 0.79 0.22
C LEU A 301 -13.77 -0.41 1.03
N LEU A 302 -13.29 -1.62 0.75
CA LEU A 302 -13.63 -2.82 1.50
C LEU A 302 -13.21 -2.72 2.97
N VAL A 303 -11.97 -2.30 3.23
CA VAL A 303 -11.44 -2.10 4.60
C VAL A 303 -12.25 -1.04 5.35
N TRP A 304 -12.58 0.06 4.68
CA TRP A 304 -13.38 1.13 5.27
C TRP A 304 -14.81 0.68 5.60
N ARG A 305 -15.46 -0.09 4.71
CA ARG A 305 -16.79 -0.67 4.96
C ARG A 305 -16.77 -1.63 6.15
N ALA A 306 -15.78 -2.53 6.22
CA ALA A 306 -15.62 -3.44 7.34
C ALA A 306 -15.36 -2.73 8.68
N GLY A 307 -14.71 -1.56 8.64
CA GLY A 307 -14.51 -0.70 9.82
C GLY A 307 -15.80 -0.08 10.35
N ARG A 308 -16.76 0.26 9.48
CA ARG A 308 -18.07 0.80 9.88
C ARG A 308 -19.03 -0.24 10.44
N SER A 309 -18.92 -1.48 9.96
CA SER A 309 -19.76 -2.58 10.44
C SER A 309 -19.34 -3.14 11.79
N ARG A 310 -18.23 -2.67 12.38
CA ARG A 310 -17.84 -3.04 13.74
C ARG A 310 -18.70 -2.28 14.75
N PRO A 311 -19.42 -2.98 15.65
CA PRO A 311 -20.16 -2.32 16.72
C PRO A 311 -19.22 -1.46 17.57
N ALA A 312 -19.71 -0.32 18.03
CA ALA A 312 -18.93 0.60 18.87
C ALA A 312 -18.35 -0.16 20.08
N PRO A 313 -17.11 0.12 20.52
CA PRO A 313 -16.49 -0.58 21.65
C PRO A 313 -17.37 -0.60 22.92
N GLY A 314 -18.20 0.43 23.10
CA GLY A 314 -19.15 0.53 24.22
C GLY A 314 -20.34 -0.43 24.16
N THR A 315 -20.80 -0.85 22.97
CA THR A 315 -21.95 -1.77 22.86
C THR A 315 -21.54 -3.22 23.15
N VAL A 316 -20.31 -3.62 22.79
CA VAL A 316 -19.76 -4.94 23.13
C VAL A 316 -19.47 -5.04 24.63
N ARG A 317 -18.89 -4.00 25.23
CA ARG A 317 -18.60 -3.95 26.67
C ARG A 317 -19.87 -3.91 27.52
N GLY A 318 -20.89 -3.19 27.06
CA GLY A 318 -22.22 -3.17 27.68
C GLY A 318 -22.98 -4.49 27.55
N ALA A 319 -22.84 -5.19 26.42
CA ALA A 319 -23.43 -6.52 26.22
C ALA A 319 -22.73 -7.59 27.05
N GLN A 320 -21.39 -7.54 27.18
CA GLN A 320 -20.63 -8.44 28.06
C GLN A 320 -20.98 -8.20 29.53
N ALA A 321 -21.03 -6.94 29.98
CA ALA A 321 -21.41 -6.62 31.35
C ALA A 321 -22.85 -7.06 31.71
N ARG A 322 -23.78 -6.96 30.75
CA ARG A 322 -25.15 -7.47 30.93
C ARG A 322 -25.20 -9.00 30.98
N ALA A 323 -24.46 -9.68 30.10
CA ALA A 323 -24.37 -11.14 30.11
C ALA A 323 -23.72 -11.68 31.40
N GLU A 324 -22.70 -11.00 31.93
CA GLU A 324 -22.08 -11.32 33.22
C GLU A 324 -23.04 -11.11 34.40
N ALA A 325 -23.83 -10.03 34.36
CA ALA A 325 -24.86 -9.76 35.38
C ALA A 325 -26.01 -10.80 35.33
N ASP A 326 -26.44 -11.20 34.14
CA ASP A 326 -27.48 -12.22 33.95
C ASP A 326 -26.99 -13.61 34.40
N ALA A 327 -25.71 -13.93 34.15
CA ALA A 327 -25.09 -15.16 34.64
C ALA A 327 -24.98 -15.19 36.18
N ALA A 328 -24.63 -14.07 36.81
CA ALA A 328 -24.57 -13.93 38.27
C ALA A 328 -25.97 -14.02 38.93
N GLY A 329 -27.00 -13.48 38.28
CA GLY A 329 -28.39 -13.59 38.72
C GLY A 329 -28.96 -15.02 38.62
N ALA A 330 -28.54 -15.78 37.61
CA ALA A 330 -28.95 -17.17 37.44
C ALA A 330 -28.34 -18.11 38.49
N THR A 331 -27.12 -17.82 38.98
CA THR A 331 -26.49 -18.58 40.07
C THR A 331 -27.11 -18.31 41.44
N GLY A 332 -27.64 -17.11 41.69
CA GLY A 332 -28.31 -16.77 42.96
C GLY A 332 -29.67 -17.45 43.15
N ARG A 333 -30.37 -17.80 42.05
CA ARG A 333 -31.72 -18.41 42.10
C ARG A 333 -31.72 -19.93 42.27
N ARG A 334 -30.56 -20.60 42.26
CA ARG A 334 -30.43 -22.05 42.54
C ARG A 334 -30.02 -22.37 43.99
N GLY A 335 -29.84 -21.36 44.85
CA GLY A 335 -29.31 -21.53 46.22
C GLY A 335 -30.32 -21.57 47.37
N THR A 336 -31.61 -21.33 47.15
CA THR A 336 -32.60 -21.29 48.25
C THR A 336 -33.79 -22.18 47.92
N GLY A 337 -33.66 -23.46 48.26
CA GLY A 337 -34.71 -24.45 48.09
C GLY A 337 -34.44 -25.71 48.91
N VAL A 338 -34.31 -25.53 50.24
CA VAL A 338 -34.46 -26.62 51.21
C VAL A 338 -35.42 -26.14 52.31
N GLU A 339 -36.58 -26.79 52.30
CA GLU A 339 -37.55 -27.09 53.37
C GLU A 339 -37.73 -26.15 54.57
N ALA A 340 -38.98 -25.72 54.77
CA ALA A 340 -39.55 -25.59 56.10
C ALA A 340 -41.03 -26.02 56.09
N THR A 341 -41.30 -26.97 56.97
CA THR A 341 -42.52 -27.75 57.20
C THR A 341 -43.67 -26.97 57.81
N ALA A 342 -44.86 -27.57 57.69
CA ALA A 342 -46.16 -27.12 58.15
C ALA A 342 -46.34 -27.00 59.67
N ALA A 343 -47.10 -25.98 60.08
CA ALA A 343 -48.09 -25.88 61.19
C ALA A 343 -48.50 -24.40 61.22
N GLY A 344 -49.74 -23.93 61.34
CA GLY A 344 -51.02 -24.47 61.76
C GLY A 344 -51.95 -23.27 62.03
N ALA A 345 -53.21 -23.39 61.59
CA ALA A 345 -54.43 -22.78 62.14
C ALA A 345 -54.65 -21.24 62.23
N ALA A 346 -55.73 -20.84 61.52
CA ALA A 346 -56.92 -20.14 62.02
C ALA A 346 -57.04 -18.59 61.99
N GLY A 347 -58.23 -18.15 61.51
CA GLY A 347 -58.90 -16.87 61.84
C GLY A 347 -58.83 -15.80 60.74
N ALA A 348 -59.80 -15.66 59.84
CA ALA A 348 -61.14 -15.05 59.98
C ALA A 348 -61.15 -13.49 59.92
N GLY A 349 -62.04 -12.95 59.06
CA GLY A 349 -62.50 -11.54 59.02
C GLY A 349 -62.11 -10.81 57.72
N ALA A 350 -63.03 -10.58 56.77
CA ALA A 350 -64.02 -9.47 56.75
C ALA A 350 -63.33 -8.09 56.53
N ASP A 351 -63.74 -7.15 55.69
CA ASP A 351 -64.87 -6.96 54.77
C ASP A 351 -64.59 -5.63 54.02
N ALA A 352 -65.45 -5.30 53.05
CA ALA A 352 -65.80 -3.93 52.59
C ALA A 352 -64.77 -3.11 51.77
N ARG A 353 -64.99 -2.92 50.45
CA ARG A 353 -65.92 -2.00 49.73
C ARG A 353 -65.29 -0.64 49.40
N GLY A 354 -65.48 -0.19 48.17
CA GLY A 354 -65.30 1.21 47.78
C GLY A 354 -65.09 1.43 46.28
N ASP A 355 -66.17 1.31 45.50
CA ASP A 355 -66.29 1.86 44.14
C ASP A 355 -66.05 3.38 44.12
N VAL A 356 -65.62 3.92 42.97
CA VAL A 356 -66.27 5.04 42.22
C VAL A 356 -65.43 5.34 40.96
N ALA A 357 -66.10 5.28 39.80
CA ALA A 357 -65.68 5.79 38.48
C ALA A 357 -66.42 7.13 38.20
N PRO A 358 -66.59 7.67 36.96
CA PRO A 358 -65.72 7.83 35.78
C PRO A 358 -65.78 9.29 35.21
N GLY A 359 -65.18 9.54 34.04
CA GLY A 359 -65.55 10.64 33.11
C GLY A 359 -64.55 10.76 31.94
N THR A 360 -64.84 10.28 30.72
CA THR A 360 -65.52 10.96 29.57
C THR A 360 -64.85 12.28 29.15
N ALA A 361 -64.60 12.65 27.88
CA ALA A 361 -64.85 12.12 26.54
C ALA A 361 -64.04 13.01 25.55
N ALA A 362 -63.55 12.48 24.42
CA ALA A 362 -63.96 12.80 23.03
C ALA A 362 -63.21 13.92 22.27
N GLY A 363 -63.06 13.69 20.94
CA GLY A 363 -62.65 14.64 19.89
C GLY A 363 -61.27 14.33 19.30
N ALA A 364 -61.07 13.51 18.26
CA ALA A 364 -61.52 13.56 16.86
C ALA A 364 -60.85 14.65 15.99
N SER A 365 -60.28 14.17 14.87
CA SER A 365 -60.14 14.81 13.55
C SER A 365 -58.84 15.55 13.19
N GLU A 366 -58.11 14.92 12.26
CA GLU A 366 -57.59 15.43 10.97
C GLU A 366 -57.10 16.89 10.85
N VAL A 367 -55.94 17.07 10.19
CA VAL A 367 -55.76 17.80 8.91
C VAL A 367 -54.25 17.97 8.61
N SER A 368 -53.86 17.57 7.40
CA SER A 368 -52.74 18.06 6.59
C SER A 368 -53.36 18.77 5.36
N PRO A 369 -52.69 19.47 4.42
CA PRO A 369 -51.32 20.01 4.30
C PRO A 369 -51.31 21.49 3.82
N THR A 370 -50.12 22.08 3.53
CA THR A 370 -49.72 22.98 2.40
C THR A 370 -48.56 23.89 2.83
N ALA A 371 -47.37 23.80 2.21
CA ALA A 371 -46.89 24.57 1.05
C ALA A 371 -46.53 26.03 1.39
N ASP A 372 -45.22 26.32 1.34
CA ASP A 372 -44.60 27.48 0.69
C ASP A 372 -43.10 27.19 0.45
#